data_AF-A0A535AFS5-F1
#
_entry.id   AF-A0A535AFS5-F1
#
_cell.length_a   1.000
_cell.length_b   1.000
_cell.length_c   1.000
_cell.angle_alpha   90.00
_cell.angle_beta   90.00
_cell.angle_gamma   90.00
#
_symmetry.space_group_name_H-M   'P 1'
#
loop_
_entity.id
_entity.type
_entity.pdbx_description
1 polymer ?
#
loop_
_entity_poly.entity_id
_entity_poly.type
_entity_poly.pdbx_seq_one_letter_code
_entity_poly.pdbx_strand_id
1 'polypeptide(L)'
;MWRRRRSRPAPCCSSARSPSAVSRFVSSNISRMNAIEVRHVSKTFRIPHERHTTLVERALSLFRPPAVETLAALNDVTLEVPAGQFVGVIGANGSGKSTLLKIMAGLLVPDGGDVQVNGTLSPLLELGLGFNNELTVHENVALYGAVLGYPRKEMARRVDEAIAFAELERFRDAKLKNLSSGMLVRLGFATALRADADILLLDEVLAVGDARFQAKCVDVFMELKRQRKTIVLVSHDLIAVQRFCEQVFWLDGGRLAKAGGAAEVVNYYLYISQMQGLRSVRAAQEPEAEFESRWGDGRIRFVEGRLETEDGTPSTRFRAGSRAVLRLVVEVQGDCEQPVFGMILRLGSHVVYSTNNGILGTPSRTFAASERAEVCFAFTVGLANGHYSVNVGVADRVGGTIHDWINDFTDFIVDDSHCLEGVTDLDAEFRCVPSVAVEPSDADDVVSIRTRPS
;
A
#
# COMPACT_ATOMS: atom_id res chain seq x y z
N MET A 1 -24.49 10.35 -92.51
CA MET A 1 -24.29 11.79 -92.29
C MET A 1 -23.41 11.97 -91.06
N TRP A 2 -22.16 12.39 -91.27
CA TRP A 2 -21.27 13.18 -90.38
C TRP A 2 -20.90 12.72 -88.94
N ARG A 3 -19.64 12.24 -88.86
CA ARG A 3 -18.50 12.66 -88.01
C ARG A 3 -18.56 12.59 -86.46
N ARG A 4 -17.70 11.67 -85.96
CA ARG A 4 -16.83 11.70 -84.77
C ARG A 4 -16.70 13.04 -84.01
N ARG A 5 -16.78 12.95 -82.67
CA ARG A 5 -15.91 13.71 -81.75
C ARG A 5 -15.33 12.80 -80.66
N ARG A 6 -14.01 12.92 -80.49
CA ARG A 6 -13.14 12.31 -79.48
C ARG A 6 -13.39 12.98 -78.12
N SER A 7 -13.41 12.21 -77.03
CA SER A 7 -13.10 12.69 -75.68
C SER A 7 -11.87 11.94 -75.14
N ARG A 8 -10.99 12.71 -74.51
CA ARG A 8 -9.63 12.36 -74.07
C ARG A 8 -9.62 11.46 -72.82
N PRO A 9 -8.57 10.66 -72.59
CA PRO A 9 -8.34 10.03 -71.29
C PRO A 9 -7.85 11.08 -70.28
N ALA A 10 -8.35 10.98 -69.04
CA ALA A 10 -7.84 11.75 -67.90
C ALA A 10 -6.50 11.15 -67.43
N PRO A 11 -5.54 11.97 -66.97
CA PRO A 11 -4.20 11.50 -66.60
C PRO A 11 -4.19 10.93 -65.18
N CYS A 12 -3.41 9.84 -65.03
CA CYS A 12 -2.94 9.34 -63.75
C CYS A 12 -1.95 10.36 -63.16
N CYS A 13 -2.16 10.78 -61.91
CA CYS A 13 -1.14 11.47 -61.12
C CYS A 13 -1.18 10.97 -59.68
N SER A 14 -0.20 10.13 -59.39
CA SER A 14 0.31 9.78 -58.06
C SER A 14 0.85 11.03 -57.35
N SER A 15 0.33 11.34 -56.18
CA SER A 15 1.10 12.03 -55.14
C SER A 15 0.50 11.69 -53.79
N ALA A 16 1.17 10.79 -53.06
CA ALA A 16 0.95 10.55 -51.65
C ALA A 16 1.10 11.87 -50.89
N ARG A 17 0.00 12.38 -50.32
CA ARG A 17 0.07 13.48 -49.36
C ARG A 17 0.49 12.91 -48.02
N SER A 18 1.69 13.29 -47.58
CA SER A 18 2.17 13.13 -46.21
C SER A 18 1.11 13.63 -45.22
N PRO A 19 0.88 12.96 -44.08
CA PRO A 19 0.00 13.48 -43.04
C PRO A 19 0.54 14.83 -42.56
N SER A 20 -0.31 15.84 -42.61
CA SER A 20 -0.02 17.21 -42.19
C SER A 20 0.38 17.26 -40.70
N ALA A 21 1.27 18.20 -40.37
CA ALA A 21 1.84 18.44 -39.05
C ALA A 21 0.80 18.61 -37.90
N VAL A 22 -0.48 18.79 -38.23
CA VAL A 22 -1.59 18.87 -37.27
C VAL A 22 -1.81 17.55 -36.53
N SER A 23 -1.63 16.40 -37.19
CA SER A 23 -1.81 15.09 -36.54
C SER A 23 -0.68 14.75 -35.56
N ARG A 24 0.54 15.23 -35.80
CA ARG A 24 1.65 15.06 -34.84
C ARG A 24 1.54 16.00 -33.63
N PHE A 25 0.96 17.19 -33.82
CA PHE A 25 0.74 18.15 -32.72
C PHE A 25 -0.34 17.69 -31.73
N VAL A 26 -1.35 16.93 -32.19
CA VAL A 26 -2.38 16.37 -31.31
C VAL A 26 -1.87 15.12 -30.56
N SER A 27 -1.05 14.27 -31.21
CA SER A 27 -0.45 13.11 -30.53
C SER A 27 0.62 13.46 -29.49
N SER A 28 1.30 14.60 -29.61
CA SER A 28 2.31 15.03 -28.62
C SER A 28 1.73 15.71 -27.37
N ASN A 29 0.48 16.18 -27.41
CA ASN A 29 -0.16 16.84 -26.27
C ASN A 29 -0.98 15.90 -25.37
N ILE A 30 -1.34 14.71 -25.86
CA ILE A 30 -2.03 13.70 -25.03
C ILE A 30 -1.10 13.16 -23.93
N SER A 31 0.23 13.24 -24.10
CA SER A 31 1.19 12.78 -23.08
C SER A 31 1.38 13.73 -21.88
N ARG A 32 0.57 14.79 -21.76
CA ARG A 32 0.66 15.78 -20.66
C ARG A 32 -0.69 16.21 -20.06
N MET A 33 -1.81 15.57 -20.42
CA MET A 33 -3.10 15.94 -19.82
C MET A 33 -3.30 15.21 -18.49
N ASN A 34 -3.60 15.98 -17.45
CA ASN A 34 -4.05 15.47 -16.16
C ASN A 34 -5.50 14.97 -16.28
N ALA A 35 -5.78 13.80 -15.71
CA ALA A 35 -7.12 13.23 -15.62
C ALA A 35 -7.95 13.88 -14.51
N ILE A 36 -7.31 14.24 -13.38
CA ILE A 36 -7.91 15.01 -12.30
C ILE A 36 -6.94 16.12 -11.90
N GLU A 37 -7.45 17.34 -11.74
CA GLU A 37 -6.73 18.46 -11.16
C GLU A 37 -7.52 18.99 -9.96
N VAL A 38 -6.87 19.01 -8.80
CA VAL A 38 -7.42 19.55 -7.55
C VAL A 38 -6.62 20.81 -7.23
N ARG A 39 -7.30 21.96 -7.10
CA ARG A 39 -6.64 23.26 -6.93
C ARG A 39 -7.15 23.95 -5.68
N HIS A 40 -6.27 24.12 -4.69
CA HIS A 40 -6.53 24.86 -3.43
C HIS A 40 -7.78 24.42 -2.67
N VAL A 41 -8.09 23.12 -2.70
CA VAL A 41 -9.34 22.58 -2.14
C VAL A 41 -9.32 22.61 -0.62
N SER A 42 -10.37 23.18 -0.04
CA SER A 42 -10.59 23.21 1.41
C SER A 42 -11.99 22.71 1.76
N LYS A 43 -12.12 22.02 2.89
CA LYS A 43 -13.40 21.52 3.41
C LYS A 43 -13.42 21.49 4.93
N THR A 44 -14.44 22.10 5.53
CA THR A 44 -14.69 22.13 6.97
C THR A 44 -16.08 21.58 7.28
N PHE A 45 -16.16 20.67 8.25
CA PHE A 45 -17.41 20.18 8.79
C PHE A 45 -17.74 20.87 10.11
N ARG A 46 -19.02 21.15 10.34
CA ARG A 46 -19.54 21.64 11.62
C ARG A 46 -20.18 20.45 12.34
N ILE A 47 -19.68 20.11 13.51
CA ILE A 47 -20.12 18.99 14.35
C ILE A 47 -20.84 19.60 15.57
N PRO A 48 -22.18 19.54 15.61
CA PRO A 48 -22.94 19.97 16.78
C PRO A 48 -22.76 18.94 17.90
N HIS A 49 -22.38 19.39 19.10
CA HIS A 49 -22.41 18.56 20.31
C HIS A 49 -23.76 18.74 21.01
N GLU A 50 -24.64 17.75 20.92
CA GLU A 50 -25.86 17.68 21.73
C GLU A 50 -25.69 16.64 22.85
N ARG A 51 -25.57 17.13 24.10
CA ARG A 51 -25.84 16.33 25.30
C ARG A 51 -27.21 16.73 25.80
N HIS A 52 -28.21 15.88 25.60
CA HIS A 52 -29.52 16.03 26.22
C HIS A 52 -29.79 14.79 27.06
N THR A 53 -29.41 14.80 28.33
CA THR A 53 -29.76 13.71 29.26
C THR A 53 -30.96 14.06 30.14
N THR A 54 -31.42 15.32 30.16
CA THR A 54 -32.57 15.74 30.98
C THR A 54 -33.50 16.76 30.31
N LEU A 55 -34.79 16.73 30.70
CA LEU A 55 -35.81 17.69 30.23
C LEU A 55 -35.50 19.14 30.62
N VAL A 56 -34.76 19.35 31.71
CA VAL A 56 -34.32 20.68 32.19
C VAL A 56 -33.24 21.26 31.27
N GLU A 57 -32.30 20.44 30.78
CA GLU A 57 -31.30 20.88 29.79
C GLU A 57 -31.92 21.29 28.45
N ARG A 58 -33.01 20.64 28.02
CA ARG A 58 -33.77 21.02 26.82
C ARG A 58 -34.50 22.37 26.95
N ALA A 59 -34.95 22.74 28.15
CA ALA A 59 -35.55 24.05 28.39
C ALA A 59 -34.48 25.16 28.45
N LEU A 60 -33.28 24.85 28.97
CA LEU A 60 -32.15 25.77 29.02
C LEU A 60 -31.43 25.92 27.65
N SER A 61 -31.50 24.94 26.76
CA SER A 61 -30.90 25.00 25.42
C SER A 61 -31.59 25.99 24.47
N LEU A 62 -32.79 26.50 24.82
CA LEU A 62 -33.40 27.64 24.11
C LEU A 62 -32.61 28.94 24.28
N PHE A 63 -31.79 29.06 25.34
CA PHE A 63 -31.00 30.25 25.65
C PHE A 63 -29.50 30.09 25.40
N ARG A 64 -29.04 28.89 25.02
CA ARG A 64 -27.61 28.63 24.78
C ARG A 64 -27.45 27.80 23.49
N PRO A 65 -26.90 28.38 22.40
CA PRO A 65 -26.67 27.60 21.19
C PRO A 65 -25.72 26.43 21.50
N PRO A 66 -25.96 25.25 20.91
CA PRO A 66 -25.09 24.10 21.12
C PRO A 66 -23.66 24.44 20.71
N ALA A 67 -22.70 23.91 21.46
CA ALA A 67 -21.30 24.05 21.08
C ALA A 67 -21.08 23.34 19.74
N VAL A 68 -20.70 24.10 18.71
CA VAL A 68 -20.38 23.58 17.38
C VAL A 68 -18.87 23.50 17.27
N GLU A 69 -18.35 22.28 17.16
CA GLU A 69 -16.95 22.06 16.84
C GLU A 69 -16.76 22.10 15.32
N THR A 70 -15.70 22.76 14.85
CA THR A 70 -15.37 22.80 13.43
C THR A 70 -14.20 21.88 13.14
N LEU A 71 -14.41 20.87 12.30
CA LEU A 71 -13.37 19.95 11.84
C LEU A 71 -12.95 20.34 10.42
N ALA A 72 -11.75 20.91 10.27
CA ALA A 72 -11.16 21.16 8.96
C ALA A 72 -10.63 19.84 8.37
N ALA A 73 -11.42 19.19 7.51
CA ALA A 73 -11.08 17.91 6.91
C ALA A 73 -10.08 18.04 5.75
N LEU A 74 -10.12 19.15 5.01
CA LEU A 74 -9.13 19.51 3.99
C LEU A 74 -8.79 20.99 4.09
N ASN A 75 -7.53 21.34 3.87
CA ASN A 75 -7.03 22.69 4.02
C ASN A 75 -5.97 22.99 2.95
N ASP A 76 -6.41 23.68 1.90
CA ASP A 76 -5.58 24.13 0.79
C ASP A 76 -4.80 23.00 0.08
N VAL A 77 -5.53 21.95 -0.32
CA VAL A 77 -4.95 20.79 -1.01
C VAL A 77 -4.89 21.04 -2.51
N THR A 78 -3.70 20.91 -3.09
CA THR A 78 -3.46 20.97 -4.53
C THR A 78 -2.74 19.71 -4.99
N LEU A 79 -3.29 19.01 -5.98
CA LEU A 79 -2.67 17.81 -6.56
C LEU A 79 -3.12 17.59 -8.00
N GLU A 80 -2.32 16.85 -8.75
CA GLU A 80 -2.55 16.54 -10.17
C GLU A 80 -2.41 15.04 -10.38
N VAL A 81 -3.43 14.40 -10.95
CA VAL A 81 -3.45 12.97 -11.29
C VAL A 81 -3.22 12.85 -12.80
N PRO A 82 -2.06 12.36 -13.24
CA PRO A 82 -1.79 12.18 -14.67
C PRO A 82 -2.72 11.13 -15.29
N ALA A 83 -3.14 11.34 -16.53
CA ALA A 83 -3.92 10.34 -17.24
C ALA A 83 -3.12 9.05 -17.49
N GLY A 84 -3.77 7.91 -17.28
CA GLY A 84 -3.22 6.58 -17.50
C GLY A 84 -2.18 6.13 -16.49
N GLN A 85 -2.14 6.77 -15.32
CA GLN A 85 -1.30 6.38 -14.18
C GLN A 85 -2.15 5.93 -12.98
N PHE A 86 -1.52 5.14 -12.13
CA PHE A 86 -2.02 4.73 -10.84
C PHE A 86 -1.38 5.65 -9.79
N VAL A 87 -2.23 6.34 -9.05
CA VAL A 87 -1.82 7.30 -8.04
C VAL A 87 -2.35 6.86 -6.69
N GLY A 88 -1.48 6.81 -5.69
CA GLY A 88 -1.85 6.50 -4.31
C GLY A 88 -2.18 7.76 -3.52
N VAL A 89 -3.18 7.72 -2.64
CA VAL A 89 -3.34 8.70 -1.55
C VAL A 89 -3.26 7.99 -0.21
N ILE A 90 -2.27 8.34 0.59
CA ILE A 90 -1.98 7.73 1.89
C ILE A 90 -2.09 8.76 3.02
N GLY A 91 -2.12 8.27 4.26
CA GLY A 91 -2.15 9.08 5.47
C GLY A 91 -2.93 8.41 6.60
N ALA A 92 -2.81 8.95 7.81
CA ALA A 92 -3.49 8.42 8.99
C ALA A 92 -5.04 8.48 8.88
N ASN A 93 -5.73 7.77 9.76
CA ASN A 93 -7.18 7.89 9.88
C ASN A 93 -7.55 9.32 10.29
N GLY A 94 -8.59 9.87 9.66
CA GLY A 94 -8.98 11.27 9.86
C GLY A 94 -8.14 12.30 9.09
N SER A 95 -7.16 11.91 8.27
CA SER A 95 -6.34 12.87 7.50
C SER A 95 -7.05 13.54 6.31
N GLY A 96 -8.31 13.17 6.03
CA GLY A 96 -9.12 13.76 4.96
C GLY A 96 -9.19 12.96 3.65
N LYS A 97 -8.60 11.75 3.56
CA LYS A 97 -8.56 10.93 2.33
C LYS A 97 -9.94 10.68 1.71
N SER A 98 -10.88 10.10 2.47
CA SER A 98 -12.23 9.83 1.96
C SER A 98 -13.02 11.12 1.66
N THR A 99 -12.73 12.23 2.35
CA THR A 99 -13.30 13.56 2.02
C THR A 99 -12.78 14.04 0.67
N LEU A 100 -11.48 13.94 0.41
CA LEU A 100 -10.87 14.28 -0.87
C LEU A 100 -11.46 13.41 -2.00
N LEU A 101 -11.62 12.11 -1.78
CA LEU A 101 -12.21 11.20 -2.77
C LEU A 101 -13.66 11.55 -3.08
N LYS A 102 -14.47 11.86 -2.07
CA LYS A 102 -15.85 12.31 -2.26
C LYS A 102 -15.93 13.62 -3.04
N ILE A 103 -14.97 14.54 -2.83
CA ILE A 103 -14.89 15.78 -3.60
C ILE A 103 -14.48 15.51 -5.05
N MET A 104 -13.45 14.68 -5.29
CA MET A 104 -13.05 14.30 -6.65
C MET A 104 -14.17 13.56 -7.41
N ALA A 105 -14.98 12.78 -6.69
CA ALA A 105 -16.14 12.10 -7.23
C ALA A 105 -17.34 13.02 -7.51
N GLY A 106 -17.29 14.30 -7.10
CA GLY A 106 -18.42 15.22 -7.17
C GLY A 106 -19.56 14.92 -6.18
N LEU A 107 -19.34 14.03 -5.21
CA LEU A 107 -20.31 13.68 -4.17
C LEU A 107 -20.33 14.69 -3.02
N LEU A 108 -19.28 15.50 -2.89
CA LEU A 108 -19.17 16.56 -1.90
C LEU A 108 -18.63 17.83 -2.55
N VAL A 109 -19.27 18.97 -2.26
CA VAL A 109 -18.85 20.28 -2.76
C VAL A 109 -17.78 20.85 -1.82
N PRO A 110 -16.61 21.30 -2.31
CA PRO A 110 -15.60 21.94 -1.48
C PRO A 110 -16.08 23.32 -0.99
N ASP A 111 -15.54 23.81 0.13
CA ASP A 111 -15.87 25.15 0.64
C ASP A 111 -15.02 26.24 -0.05
N GLY A 112 -13.88 25.85 -0.61
CA GLY A 112 -13.01 26.69 -1.42
C GLY A 112 -12.12 25.83 -2.32
N GLY A 113 -11.59 26.44 -3.38
CA GLY A 113 -10.85 25.75 -4.44
C GLY A 113 -11.78 25.14 -5.50
N ASP A 114 -11.20 24.35 -6.40
CA ASP A 114 -11.91 23.71 -7.52
C ASP A 114 -11.33 22.32 -7.84
N VAL A 115 -12.17 21.46 -8.42
CA VAL A 115 -11.74 20.15 -8.95
C VAL A 115 -12.22 20.00 -10.39
N GLN A 116 -11.26 19.79 -11.29
CA GLN A 116 -11.52 19.49 -12.69
C GLN A 116 -11.25 18.01 -12.97
N VAL A 117 -12.20 17.34 -13.63
CA VAL A 117 -12.10 15.94 -14.05
C VAL A 117 -12.19 15.87 -15.57
N ASN A 118 -11.18 15.28 -16.20
CA ASN A 118 -11.06 15.14 -17.65
C ASN A 118 -11.26 13.66 -18.05
N GLY A 119 -12.52 13.24 -18.19
CA GLY A 119 -12.90 11.88 -18.58
C GLY A 119 -14.09 11.36 -17.79
N THR A 120 -14.50 10.13 -18.06
CA THR A 120 -15.56 9.46 -17.30
C THR A 120 -14.98 8.89 -16.01
N LEU A 121 -15.51 9.30 -14.86
CA LEU A 121 -15.04 8.87 -13.54
C LEU A 121 -16.05 7.93 -12.88
N SER A 122 -15.57 6.82 -12.33
CA SER A 122 -16.37 5.88 -11.53
C SER A 122 -15.83 5.80 -10.09
N PRO A 123 -16.61 6.25 -9.09
CA PRO A 123 -16.21 6.16 -7.70
C PRO A 123 -16.58 4.80 -7.10
N LEU A 124 -15.58 3.99 -6.78
CA LEU A 124 -15.70 2.68 -6.14
C LEU A 124 -15.37 2.79 -4.64
N LEU A 125 -16.04 3.73 -3.97
CA LEU A 125 -15.81 4.05 -2.55
C LEU A 125 -16.51 3.08 -1.59
N GLU A 126 -17.66 2.54 -2.02
CA GLU A 126 -18.49 1.63 -1.23
C GLU A 126 -18.94 0.48 -2.14
N LEU A 127 -18.23 -0.64 -2.06
CA LEU A 127 -18.51 -1.82 -2.89
C LEU A 127 -19.89 -2.39 -2.54
N GLY A 128 -20.73 -2.55 -3.57
CA GLY A 128 -22.10 -3.04 -3.37
C GLY A 128 -23.08 -1.99 -2.87
N LEU A 129 -22.71 -0.71 -2.90
CA LEU A 129 -23.67 0.37 -2.69
C LEU A 129 -24.80 0.28 -3.73
N GLY A 130 -26.04 0.16 -3.26
CA GLY A 130 -27.21 -0.04 -4.12
C GLY A 130 -27.58 -1.51 -4.34
N PHE A 131 -26.88 -2.47 -3.72
CA PHE A 131 -27.35 -3.84 -3.64
C PHE A 131 -28.66 -3.94 -2.87
N ASN A 132 -29.56 -4.76 -3.39
CA ASN A 132 -30.85 -5.06 -2.82
C ASN A 132 -30.92 -6.53 -2.41
N ASN A 133 -31.13 -6.75 -1.11
CA ASN A 133 -31.19 -8.05 -0.47
C ASN A 133 -32.31 -8.97 -0.98
N GLU A 134 -33.36 -8.41 -1.59
CA GLU A 134 -34.47 -9.17 -2.16
C GLU A 134 -34.27 -9.55 -3.63
N LEU A 135 -33.31 -8.93 -4.32
CA LEU A 135 -32.94 -9.26 -5.69
C LEU A 135 -31.90 -10.40 -5.70
N THR A 136 -31.88 -11.14 -6.80
CA THR A 136 -30.89 -12.19 -7.08
C THR A 136 -29.49 -11.63 -7.32
N VAL A 137 -28.46 -12.47 -7.27
CA VAL A 137 -27.08 -12.08 -7.65
C VAL A 137 -27.06 -11.46 -9.04
N HIS A 138 -27.69 -12.11 -10.02
CA HIS A 138 -27.76 -11.62 -11.39
C HIS A 138 -28.41 -10.23 -11.50
N GLU A 139 -29.57 -10.04 -10.87
CA GLU A 139 -30.29 -8.76 -10.90
C GLU A 139 -29.49 -7.65 -10.22
N ASN A 140 -28.79 -7.95 -9.13
CA ASN A 140 -27.94 -6.98 -8.45
C ASN A 140 -26.72 -6.57 -9.28
N VAL A 141 -26.06 -7.52 -9.94
CA VAL A 141 -24.93 -7.21 -10.83
C VAL A 141 -25.40 -6.37 -12.02
N ALA A 142 -26.57 -6.69 -12.59
CA ALA A 142 -27.13 -5.92 -13.70
C ALA A 142 -27.51 -4.49 -13.27
N LEU A 143 -28.15 -4.35 -12.11
CA LEU A 143 -28.53 -3.05 -11.53
C LEU A 143 -27.29 -2.22 -11.22
N TYR A 144 -26.34 -2.79 -10.48
CA TYR A 144 -25.11 -2.10 -10.08
C TYR A 144 -24.23 -1.78 -11.29
N GLY A 145 -24.10 -2.70 -12.25
CA GLY A 145 -23.41 -2.46 -13.51
C GLY A 145 -24.01 -1.30 -14.31
N ALA A 146 -25.35 -1.15 -14.30
CA ALA A 146 -26.01 -0.02 -14.95
C ALA A 146 -25.66 1.32 -14.27
N VAL A 147 -25.59 1.34 -12.93
CA VAL A 147 -25.14 2.50 -12.14
C VAL A 147 -23.67 2.83 -12.46
N LEU A 148 -22.84 1.82 -12.64
CA LEU A 148 -21.41 1.96 -13.00
C LEU A 148 -21.17 2.27 -14.49
N GLY A 149 -22.24 2.46 -15.28
CA GLY A 149 -22.14 2.87 -16.68
C GLY A 149 -21.88 1.75 -17.67
N TYR A 150 -22.20 0.49 -17.33
CA TYR A 150 -22.10 -0.61 -18.30
C TYR A 150 -22.88 -0.30 -19.58
N PRO A 151 -22.28 -0.46 -20.77
CA PRO A 151 -23.00 -0.28 -22.01
C PRO A 151 -24.17 -1.27 -22.10
N ARG A 152 -25.37 -0.78 -22.43
CA ARG A 152 -26.59 -1.60 -22.51
C ARG A 152 -26.44 -2.84 -23.40
N LYS A 153 -25.65 -2.74 -24.47
CA LYS A 153 -25.37 -3.85 -25.40
C LYS A 153 -24.45 -4.92 -24.81
N GLU A 154 -23.64 -4.57 -23.80
CA GLU A 154 -22.68 -5.47 -23.17
C GLU A 154 -23.13 -5.99 -21.81
N MET A 155 -24.26 -5.49 -21.29
CA MET A 155 -24.76 -5.77 -19.94
C MET A 155 -24.76 -7.27 -19.61
N ALA A 156 -25.39 -8.11 -20.44
CA ALA A 156 -25.48 -9.54 -20.19
C ALA A 156 -24.09 -10.21 -20.08
N ARG A 157 -23.18 -9.86 -21.00
CA ARG A 157 -21.80 -10.38 -21.01
C ARG A 157 -21.04 -9.94 -19.74
N ARG A 158 -21.08 -8.64 -19.40
CA ARG A 158 -20.37 -8.11 -18.22
C ARG A 158 -20.94 -8.67 -16.91
N VAL A 159 -22.24 -8.95 -16.86
CA VAL A 159 -22.88 -9.62 -15.71
C VAL A 159 -22.33 -11.04 -15.56
N ASP A 160 -22.32 -11.82 -16.64
CA ASP A 160 -21.79 -13.20 -16.61
C ASP A 160 -20.32 -13.23 -16.17
N GLU A 161 -19.50 -12.35 -16.75
CA GLU A 161 -18.08 -12.24 -16.41
C GLU A 161 -17.86 -11.82 -14.95
N ALA A 162 -18.67 -10.91 -14.40
CA ALA A 162 -18.57 -10.48 -13.01
C ALA A 162 -18.96 -11.61 -12.03
N ILE A 163 -20.04 -12.35 -12.31
CA ILE A 163 -20.45 -13.50 -11.50
C ILE A 163 -19.39 -14.61 -11.53
N ALA A 164 -18.83 -14.88 -12.71
CA ALA A 164 -17.75 -15.86 -12.86
C ALA A 164 -16.47 -15.45 -12.14
N PHE A 165 -16.08 -14.17 -12.24
CA PHE A 165 -14.92 -13.66 -11.51
C PHE A 165 -15.12 -13.77 -9.99
N ALA A 166 -16.32 -13.49 -9.50
CA ALA A 166 -16.71 -13.65 -8.11
C ALA A 166 -16.80 -15.12 -7.66
N GLU A 167 -16.74 -16.10 -8.57
CA GLU A 167 -16.97 -17.55 -8.35
C GLU A 167 -18.36 -17.82 -7.72
N LEU A 168 -19.38 -17.11 -8.20
CA LEU A 168 -20.75 -17.17 -7.68
C LEU A 168 -21.77 -17.73 -8.69
N GLU A 169 -21.30 -18.45 -9.72
CA GLU A 169 -22.15 -18.99 -10.80
C GLU A 169 -23.27 -19.87 -10.25
N ARG A 170 -22.99 -20.72 -9.26
CA ARG A 170 -23.99 -21.57 -8.60
C ARG A 170 -25.03 -20.79 -7.78
N PHE A 171 -24.74 -19.53 -7.45
CA PHE A 171 -25.62 -18.64 -6.68
C PHE A 171 -26.25 -17.55 -7.55
N ARG A 172 -26.13 -17.64 -8.89
CA ARG A 172 -26.64 -16.64 -9.85
C ARG A 172 -28.08 -16.20 -9.57
N ASP A 173 -28.95 -17.16 -9.29
CA ASP A 173 -30.38 -16.95 -9.06
C ASP A 173 -30.74 -16.93 -7.55
N ALA A 174 -29.75 -17.00 -6.67
CA ALA A 174 -29.95 -16.86 -5.23
C ALA A 174 -30.12 -15.38 -4.85
N LYS A 175 -31.02 -15.09 -3.91
CA LYS A 175 -31.17 -13.76 -3.32
C LYS A 175 -29.91 -13.36 -2.55
N LEU A 176 -29.51 -12.09 -2.63
CA LEU A 176 -28.29 -11.59 -1.99
C LEU A 176 -28.23 -11.86 -0.48
N LYS A 177 -29.37 -11.78 0.22
CA LYS A 177 -29.45 -12.03 1.67
C LYS A 177 -28.99 -13.42 2.12
N ASN A 178 -28.87 -14.37 1.19
CA ASN A 178 -28.42 -15.73 1.47
C ASN A 178 -26.90 -15.91 1.28
N LEU A 179 -26.17 -14.85 0.91
CA LEU A 179 -24.72 -14.87 0.70
C LEU A 179 -24.00 -14.42 1.98
N SER A 180 -22.78 -14.92 2.18
CA SER A 180 -21.92 -14.41 3.26
C SER A 180 -21.40 -13.02 2.91
N SER A 181 -20.98 -12.26 3.92
CA SER A 181 -20.36 -10.94 3.73
C SER A 181 -19.17 -10.99 2.75
N GLY A 182 -18.30 -12.00 2.86
CA GLY A 182 -17.18 -12.16 1.93
C GLY A 182 -17.61 -12.36 0.47
N MET A 183 -18.71 -13.07 0.23
CA MET A 183 -19.27 -13.25 -1.12
C MET A 183 -19.85 -11.95 -1.67
N LEU A 184 -20.53 -11.16 -0.83
CA LEU A 184 -21.06 -9.85 -1.22
C LEU A 184 -19.94 -8.89 -1.65
N VAL A 185 -18.86 -8.83 -0.88
CA VAL A 185 -17.75 -7.93 -1.18
C VAL A 185 -17.02 -8.39 -2.45
N ARG A 186 -16.82 -9.71 -2.64
CA ARG A 186 -16.29 -10.28 -3.90
C ARG A 186 -17.14 -9.91 -5.11
N LEU A 187 -18.48 -10.01 -4.99
CA LEU A 187 -19.40 -9.66 -6.05
C LEU A 187 -19.39 -8.17 -6.38
N GLY A 188 -19.43 -7.33 -5.35
CA GLY A 188 -19.33 -5.87 -5.49
C GLY A 188 -18.05 -5.47 -6.21
N PHE A 189 -16.91 -6.05 -5.79
CA PHE A 189 -15.62 -5.81 -6.40
C PHE A 189 -15.52 -6.31 -7.85
N ALA A 190 -16.00 -7.54 -8.11
CA ALA A 190 -16.00 -8.14 -9.45
C ALA A 190 -16.77 -7.31 -10.48
N THR A 191 -17.87 -6.71 -10.02
CA THR A 191 -18.72 -5.80 -10.81
C THR A 191 -18.05 -4.43 -10.97
N ALA A 192 -17.54 -3.86 -9.86
CA ALA A 192 -16.87 -2.56 -9.85
C ALA A 192 -15.69 -2.47 -10.82
N LEU A 193 -14.80 -3.46 -10.84
CA LEU A 193 -13.60 -3.46 -11.70
C LEU A 193 -13.87 -3.45 -13.20
N ARG A 194 -15.12 -3.72 -13.60
CA ARG A 194 -15.57 -3.73 -15.00
C ARG A 194 -16.31 -2.46 -15.39
N ALA A 195 -16.30 -1.43 -14.56
CA ALA A 195 -16.90 -0.13 -14.86
C ALA A 195 -16.34 0.44 -16.18
N ASP A 196 -17.21 1.07 -16.98
CA ASP A 196 -16.83 1.68 -18.26
C ASP A 196 -16.37 3.13 -18.04
N ALA A 197 -15.23 3.29 -17.39
CA ALA A 197 -14.71 4.60 -17.00
C ALA A 197 -13.24 4.79 -17.37
N ASP A 198 -12.84 6.03 -17.61
CA ASP A 198 -11.46 6.45 -17.86
C ASP A 198 -10.67 6.52 -16.55
N ILE A 199 -11.38 6.85 -15.46
CA ILE A 199 -10.83 7.09 -14.13
C ILE A 199 -11.59 6.26 -13.09
N LEU A 200 -10.87 5.49 -12.28
CA LEU A 200 -11.42 4.72 -11.17
C LEU A 200 -10.91 5.29 -9.85
N LEU A 201 -11.82 5.64 -8.93
CA LEU A 201 -11.45 5.99 -7.55
C LEU A 201 -11.71 4.78 -6.66
N LEU A 202 -10.70 4.33 -5.93
CA LEU A 202 -10.76 3.12 -5.12
C LEU A 202 -10.47 3.45 -3.66
N ASP A 203 -11.37 3.14 -2.72
CA ASP A 203 -11.17 3.35 -1.28
C ASP A 203 -11.09 2.01 -0.54
N GLU A 204 -9.90 1.65 -0.03
CA GLU A 204 -9.61 0.44 0.76
C GLU A 204 -10.04 -0.91 0.14
N VAL A 205 -10.20 -0.96 -1.18
CA VAL A 205 -10.79 -2.12 -1.86
C VAL A 205 -9.84 -3.32 -2.07
N LEU A 206 -8.55 -3.17 -1.78
CA LEU A 206 -7.55 -4.20 -2.06
C LEU A 206 -7.48 -5.31 -0.99
N ALA A 207 -7.95 -5.05 0.22
CA ALA A 207 -7.99 -6.03 1.31
C ALA A 207 -9.21 -6.97 1.26
N VAL A 208 -9.88 -7.05 0.11
CA VAL A 208 -11.12 -7.81 -0.06
C VAL A 208 -10.85 -9.27 -0.40
N GLY A 209 -11.52 -10.18 0.32
CA GLY A 209 -11.58 -11.60 -0.01
C GLY A 209 -10.45 -12.44 0.58
N ASP A 210 -10.42 -13.72 0.22
CA ASP A 210 -9.35 -14.64 0.59
C ASP A 210 -8.10 -14.45 -0.29
N ALA A 211 -6.98 -15.05 0.10
CA ALA A 211 -5.70 -14.93 -0.62
C ALA A 211 -5.78 -15.34 -2.10
N ARG A 212 -6.66 -16.29 -2.45
CA ARG A 212 -6.86 -16.72 -3.84
C ARG A 212 -7.59 -15.65 -4.64
N PHE A 213 -8.61 -15.02 -4.06
CA PHE A 213 -9.32 -13.91 -4.70
C PHE A 213 -8.40 -12.69 -4.83
N GLN A 214 -7.63 -12.35 -3.80
CA GLN A 214 -6.64 -11.27 -3.84
C GLN A 214 -5.64 -11.45 -5.00
N ALA A 215 -5.13 -12.67 -5.22
CA ALA A 215 -4.27 -12.96 -6.36
C ALA A 215 -4.93 -12.62 -7.71
N LYS A 216 -6.22 -12.93 -7.89
CA LYS A 216 -6.97 -12.52 -9.10
C LYS A 216 -7.09 -11.00 -9.21
N CYS A 217 -7.30 -10.30 -8.09
CA CYS A 217 -7.39 -8.84 -8.06
C CYS A 217 -6.08 -8.21 -8.54
N VAL A 218 -4.93 -8.75 -8.10
CA VAL A 218 -3.60 -8.32 -8.56
C VAL A 218 -3.48 -8.42 -10.08
N ASP A 219 -3.88 -9.55 -10.67
CA ASP A 219 -3.82 -9.74 -12.12
C ASP A 219 -4.66 -8.69 -12.87
N VAL A 220 -5.86 -8.37 -12.36
CA VAL A 220 -6.72 -7.34 -12.94
C VAL A 220 -6.08 -5.95 -12.84
N PHE A 221 -5.46 -5.61 -11.70
CA PHE A 221 -4.78 -4.32 -11.54
C PHE A 221 -3.62 -4.18 -12.53
N MET A 222 -2.84 -5.25 -12.72
CA MET A 222 -1.77 -5.26 -13.70
C MET A 222 -2.30 -5.11 -15.14
N GLU A 223 -3.44 -5.71 -15.45
CA GLU A 223 -4.09 -5.54 -16.75
C GLU A 223 -4.60 -4.11 -16.96
N LEU A 224 -5.28 -3.53 -15.97
CA LEU A 224 -5.75 -2.13 -16.02
C LEU A 224 -4.59 -1.15 -16.19
N LYS A 225 -3.47 -1.42 -15.51
CA LYS A 225 -2.22 -0.66 -15.66
C LYS A 225 -1.65 -0.79 -17.07
N ARG A 226 -1.62 -2.00 -17.64
CA ARG A 226 -1.21 -2.25 -19.03
C ARG A 226 -2.10 -1.54 -20.05
N GLN A 227 -3.39 -1.44 -19.76
CA GLN A 227 -4.38 -0.70 -20.56
C GLN A 227 -4.29 0.82 -20.39
N ARG A 228 -3.40 1.32 -19.52
CA ARG A 228 -3.27 2.75 -19.18
C ARG A 228 -4.59 3.36 -18.72
N LYS A 229 -5.34 2.64 -17.89
CA LYS A 229 -6.45 3.22 -17.13
C LYS A 229 -5.91 4.12 -16.03
N THR A 230 -6.65 5.19 -15.71
CA THR A 230 -6.28 6.06 -14.59
C THR A 230 -6.91 5.51 -13.31
N ILE A 231 -6.11 5.31 -12.27
CA ILE A 231 -6.62 4.85 -10.96
C ILE A 231 -6.12 5.77 -9.86
N VAL A 232 -7.03 6.21 -8.99
CA VAL A 232 -6.68 6.81 -7.71
C VAL A 232 -6.98 5.79 -6.62
N LEU A 233 -5.94 5.29 -5.98
CA LEU A 233 -6.00 4.27 -4.94
C LEU A 233 -5.80 4.91 -3.57
N VAL A 234 -6.79 4.79 -2.71
CA VAL A 234 -6.68 5.11 -1.29
C VAL A 234 -6.60 3.83 -0.51
N SER A 235 -5.52 3.69 0.25
CA SER A 235 -5.27 2.50 1.04
C SER A 235 -4.34 2.81 2.20
N HIS A 236 -4.54 2.10 3.30
CA HIS A 236 -3.56 1.97 4.37
C HIS A 236 -2.56 0.82 4.10
N ASP A 237 -2.80 -0.03 3.09
CA ASP A 237 -1.86 -1.03 2.62
C ASP A 237 -0.76 -0.37 1.77
N LEU A 238 0.32 -0.01 2.44
CA LEU A 238 1.48 0.65 1.85
C LEU A 238 2.22 -0.24 0.85
N ILE A 239 2.18 -1.57 1.01
CA ILE A 239 2.82 -2.51 0.08
C ILE A 239 2.08 -2.48 -1.25
N ALA A 240 0.75 -2.54 -1.21
CA ALA A 240 -0.05 -2.43 -2.42
C ALA A 240 0.15 -1.08 -3.11
N VAL A 241 0.20 0.01 -2.34
CA VAL A 241 0.47 1.35 -2.88
C VAL A 241 1.83 1.40 -3.58
N GLN A 242 2.90 0.92 -2.94
CA GLN A 242 4.24 0.85 -3.55
C GLN A 242 4.26 -0.02 -4.81
N ARG A 243 3.54 -1.15 -4.80
CA ARG A 243 3.51 -2.09 -5.92
C ARG A 243 2.80 -1.55 -7.15
N PHE A 244 1.66 -0.86 -6.96
CA PHE A 244 0.78 -0.51 -8.07
C PHE A 244 0.92 0.93 -8.54
N CYS A 245 1.23 1.88 -7.65
CA CYS A 245 1.20 3.30 -7.97
C CYS A 245 2.55 3.82 -8.46
N GLU A 246 2.54 4.71 -9.44
CA GLU A 246 3.73 5.45 -9.86
C GLU A 246 4.01 6.63 -8.93
N GLN A 247 2.95 7.32 -8.51
CA GLN A 247 3.01 8.53 -7.70
C GLN A 247 2.13 8.39 -6.46
N VAL A 248 2.54 8.98 -5.35
CA VAL A 248 1.79 8.96 -4.09
C VAL A 248 1.68 10.37 -3.52
N PHE A 249 0.49 10.67 -3.01
CA PHE A 249 0.16 11.86 -2.24
C PHE A 249 -0.06 11.47 -0.78
N TRP A 250 0.73 12.04 0.12
CA TRP A 250 0.53 11.86 1.55
C TRP A 250 -0.25 13.04 2.13
N LEU A 251 -1.45 12.75 2.64
CA LEU A 251 -2.27 13.67 3.42
C LEU A 251 -2.01 13.54 4.93
N ASP A 252 -1.75 14.67 5.58
CA ASP A 252 -1.62 14.78 7.03
C ASP A 252 -2.47 15.95 7.55
N GLY A 253 -3.36 15.69 8.50
CA GLY A 253 -4.24 16.72 9.08
C GLY A 253 -5.02 17.57 8.06
N GLY A 254 -5.46 16.97 6.94
CA GLY A 254 -6.17 17.67 5.87
C GLY A 254 -5.29 18.48 4.91
N ARG A 255 -3.95 18.43 5.04
CA ARG A 255 -3.00 19.09 4.14
C ARG A 255 -2.19 18.07 3.36
N LEU A 256 -1.72 18.45 2.18
CA LEU A 256 -0.75 17.66 1.43
C LEU A 256 0.65 17.82 2.06
N ALA A 257 1.11 16.79 2.76
CA ALA A 257 2.40 16.80 3.44
C ALA A 257 3.57 16.52 2.49
N LYS A 258 3.39 15.56 1.57
CA LYS A 258 4.39 15.22 0.56
C LYS A 258 3.74 14.60 -0.68
N ALA A 259 4.35 14.82 -1.83
CA ALA A 259 4.04 14.17 -3.09
C ALA A 259 5.33 13.74 -3.78
N GLY A 260 5.29 12.64 -4.54
CA GLY A 260 6.47 12.11 -5.22
C GLY A 260 6.29 10.65 -5.64
N GLY A 261 7.39 9.98 -5.98
CA GLY A 261 7.37 8.56 -6.33
C GLY A 261 6.89 7.69 -5.17
N ALA A 262 6.20 6.59 -5.48
CA ALA A 262 5.54 5.78 -4.46
C ALA A 262 6.49 5.28 -3.35
N ALA A 263 7.66 4.74 -3.72
CA ALA A 263 8.65 4.27 -2.75
C ALA A 263 9.15 5.40 -1.82
N GLU A 264 9.50 6.55 -2.40
CA GLU A 264 10.01 7.70 -1.66
C GLU A 264 9.00 8.21 -0.62
N VAL A 265 7.75 8.44 -1.05
CA VAL A 265 6.71 9.03 -0.19
C VAL A 265 6.28 8.05 0.89
N VAL A 266 6.16 6.76 0.56
CA VAL A 266 5.81 5.72 1.54
C VAL A 266 6.92 5.57 2.60
N ASN A 267 8.18 5.55 2.20
CA ASN A 267 9.30 5.47 3.13
C ASN A 267 9.34 6.71 4.05
N TYR A 268 9.11 7.90 3.49
CA TYR A 268 9.04 9.14 4.28
C TYR A 268 7.85 9.14 5.26
N TYR A 269 6.68 8.66 4.84
CA TYR A 269 5.51 8.51 5.69
C TYR A 269 5.77 7.54 6.86
N LEU A 270 6.40 6.40 6.59
CA LEU A 270 6.78 5.42 7.61
C LEU A 270 7.77 6.04 8.62
N TYR A 271 8.78 6.76 8.13
CA TYR A 271 9.76 7.47 8.96
C TYR A 271 9.10 8.48 9.90
N ILE A 272 8.22 9.35 9.38
CA ILE A 272 7.53 10.36 10.22
C ILE A 272 6.54 9.72 11.18
N SER A 273 5.79 8.71 10.76
CA SER A 273 4.83 8.02 11.62
C SER A 273 5.52 7.34 12.82
N GLN A 274 6.71 6.78 12.60
CA GLN A 274 7.55 6.24 13.66
C GLN A 274 8.06 7.36 14.59
N MET A 275 8.59 8.47 14.03
CA MET A 275 9.04 9.62 14.83
C MET A 275 7.92 10.28 15.67
N GLN A 276 6.69 10.35 15.14
CA GLN A 276 5.55 10.89 15.88
C GLN A 276 5.10 9.94 17.00
N GLY A 277 5.15 8.62 16.79
CA GLY A 277 5.00 7.63 17.86
C GLY A 277 6.06 7.80 18.96
N LEU A 278 7.32 8.05 18.59
CA LEU A 278 8.39 8.36 19.54
C LEU A 278 8.20 9.70 20.29
N ARG A 279 7.56 10.70 19.67
CA ARG A 279 7.24 12.00 20.30
C ARG A 279 6.01 11.95 21.20
N SER A 280 4.96 11.21 20.84
CA SER A 280 3.80 11.01 21.71
C SER A 280 4.16 10.18 22.94
N VAL A 281 5.07 9.22 22.81
CA VAL A 281 5.65 8.48 23.97
C VAL A 281 6.50 9.40 24.87
N ARG A 282 7.20 10.40 24.32
CA ARG A 282 7.94 11.41 25.12
C ARG A 282 7.07 12.51 25.72
N ALA A 283 5.93 12.82 25.12
CA ALA A 283 5.02 13.89 25.57
C ALA A 283 3.90 13.40 26.51
N ALA A 284 3.67 12.09 26.61
CA ALA A 284 2.65 11.47 27.46
C ALA A 284 3.21 10.79 28.73
N GLN A 285 4.28 11.36 29.32
CA GLN A 285 4.62 11.13 30.74
C GLN A 285 3.71 12.08 31.54
N GLU A 286 2.68 11.70 32.32
CA GLU A 286 2.39 10.50 33.13
C GLU A 286 0.85 10.25 33.21
N PRO A 287 0.33 9.24 33.95
CA PRO A 287 0.41 7.81 33.67
C PRO A 287 -1.00 7.19 33.58
N GLU A 288 -1.20 6.18 32.72
CA GLU A 288 -2.05 5.01 33.04
C GLU A 288 -2.02 3.95 31.91
N ALA A 289 -1.63 2.73 32.31
CA ALA A 289 -1.58 1.45 31.57
C ALA A 289 -0.45 1.26 30.53
N GLU A 290 0.73 0.87 31.04
CA GLU A 290 1.82 0.24 30.30
C GLU A 290 1.33 -1.02 29.57
N PHE A 291 1.30 -1.00 28.24
CA PHE A 291 1.65 -2.21 27.49
C PHE A 291 3.17 -2.33 27.64
N GLU A 292 3.60 -3.16 28.58
CA GLU A 292 5.00 -3.37 28.93
C GLU A 292 5.84 -3.61 27.66
N SER A 293 6.70 -2.65 27.31
CA SER A 293 7.72 -2.78 26.24
C SER A 293 8.74 -3.88 26.54
N ARG A 294 8.67 -4.44 27.75
CA ARG A 294 9.50 -5.52 28.25
C ARG A 294 8.68 -6.49 29.12
N TRP A 295 8.73 -7.78 28.85
CA TRP A 295 8.05 -8.79 29.68
C TRP A 295 8.87 -10.07 29.83
N GLY A 296 8.60 -10.85 30.87
CA GLY A 296 9.25 -12.13 31.15
C GLY A 296 9.33 -12.40 32.66
N ASP A 297 9.68 -13.63 33.04
CA ASP A 297 9.79 -14.01 34.46
C ASP A 297 11.00 -13.38 35.17
N GLY A 298 11.93 -12.77 34.43
CA GLY A 298 13.11 -12.08 34.93
C GLY A 298 14.24 -13.00 35.39
N ARG A 299 14.18 -14.31 35.11
CA ARG A 299 15.24 -15.27 35.50
C ARG A 299 16.56 -15.02 34.78
N ILE A 300 16.51 -14.52 33.55
CA ILE A 300 17.63 -13.94 32.81
C ILE A 300 17.17 -12.58 32.36
N ARG A 301 17.93 -11.52 32.62
CA ARG A 301 17.60 -10.15 32.21
C ARG A 301 18.70 -9.54 31.37
N PHE A 302 18.34 -8.90 30.27
CA PHE A 302 19.23 -7.98 29.56
C PHE A 302 19.44 -6.72 30.41
N VAL A 303 20.70 -6.36 30.66
CA VAL A 303 21.08 -5.20 31.48
C VAL A 303 21.83 -4.14 30.70
N GLU A 304 22.56 -4.52 29.65
CA GLU A 304 23.21 -3.61 28.72
C GLU A 304 23.14 -4.18 27.31
N GLY A 305 23.21 -3.32 26.30
CA GLY A 305 23.52 -3.78 24.95
C GLY A 305 23.60 -2.65 23.96
N ARG A 306 24.23 -2.94 22.82
CA ARG A 306 24.58 -1.97 21.79
C ARG A 306 24.89 -2.66 20.48
N LEU A 307 24.74 -1.90 19.40
CA LEU A 307 25.26 -2.25 18.09
C LEU A 307 26.66 -1.67 17.93
N GLU A 308 27.57 -2.46 17.39
CA GLU A 308 28.96 -2.10 17.13
C GLU A 308 29.34 -2.47 15.69
N THR A 309 30.30 -1.75 15.14
CA THR A 309 31.01 -2.18 13.93
C THR A 309 32.00 -3.30 14.26
N GLU A 310 32.57 -3.93 13.23
CA GLU A 310 33.49 -5.07 13.41
C GLU A 310 34.74 -4.75 14.24
N ASP A 311 35.17 -3.49 14.29
CA ASP A 311 36.30 -3.06 15.12
C ASP A 311 35.93 -2.81 16.60
N GLY A 312 34.66 -3.02 16.97
CA GLY A 312 34.14 -2.81 18.32
C GLY A 312 33.67 -1.38 18.60
N THR A 313 33.67 -0.48 17.62
CA THR A 313 33.16 0.89 17.79
C THR A 313 31.63 0.88 17.83
N PRO A 314 30.98 1.39 18.89
CA PRO A 314 29.53 1.54 18.94
C PRO A 314 29.00 2.42 17.81
N SER A 315 27.97 1.96 17.11
CA SER A 315 27.37 2.70 16.01
C SER A 315 25.87 2.43 15.89
N THR A 316 25.13 3.47 15.51
CA THR A 316 23.71 3.39 15.10
C THR A 316 23.56 3.62 13.60
N ARG A 317 24.66 3.68 12.84
CA ARG A 317 24.65 3.79 11.38
C ARG A 317 25.58 2.77 10.76
N PHE A 318 25.09 2.05 9.74
CA PHE A 318 25.82 1.02 9.05
C PHE A 318 25.67 1.19 7.55
N ARG A 319 26.74 0.87 6.80
CA ARG A 319 26.66 0.78 5.34
C ARG A 319 26.11 -0.57 4.93
N ALA A 320 25.33 -0.63 3.86
CA ALA A 320 24.97 -1.89 3.24
C ALA A 320 26.24 -2.70 2.89
N GLY A 321 26.20 -4.00 3.13
CA GLY A 321 27.34 -4.92 2.99
C GLY A 321 28.36 -4.90 4.14
N SER A 322 28.30 -3.94 5.07
CA SER A 322 29.20 -3.90 6.22
C SER A 322 28.86 -4.95 7.29
N ARG A 323 29.76 -5.16 8.26
CA ARG A 323 29.56 -6.07 9.40
C ARG A 323 29.07 -5.31 10.63
N ALA A 324 28.01 -5.82 11.26
CA ALA A 324 27.45 -5.31 12.51
C ALA A 324 27.46 -6.40 13.59
N VAL A 325 27.65 -5.99 14.85
CA VAL A 325 27.61 -6.87 16.02
C VAL A 325 26.64 -6.30 17.04
N LEU A 326 25.56 -7.03 17.33
CA LEU A 326 24.69 -6.78 18.47
C LEU A 326 25.27 -7.46 19.70
N ARG A 327 25.80 -6.67 20.63
CA ARG A 327 26.37 -7.13 21.90
C ARG A 327 25.38 -6.86 23.03
N LEU A 328 25.05 -7.90 23.78
CA LEU A 328 24.09 -7.88 24.88
C LEU A 328 24.78 -8.41 26.15
N VAL A 329 24.52 -7.78 27.28
CA VAL A 329 24.96 -8.25 28.59
C VAL A 329 23.73 -8.69 29.36
N VAL A 330 23.80 -9.88 29.94
CA VAL A 330 22.72 -10.48 30.71
C VAL A 330 23.14 -10.75 32.16
N GLU A 331 22.19 -10.61 33.07
CA GLU A 331 22.29 -11.05 34.46
C GLU A 331 21.31 -12.20 34.71
N VAL A 332 21.81 -13.25 35.34
CA VAL A 332 21.06 -14.49 35.57
C VAL A 332 20.68 -14.58 37.03
N GLN A 333 19.39 -14.69 37.35
CA GLN A 333 18.88 -14.78 38.71
C GLN A 333 18.71 -16.23 39.19
N GLY A 334 18.64 -17.21 38.28
CA GLY A 334 18.54 -18.63 38.62
C GLY A 334 19.12 -19.52 37.53
N ASP A 335 19.63 -20.70 37.89
CA ASP A 335 20.32 -21.62 36.98
C ASP A 335 19.49 -21.89 35.71
N CYS A 336 20.06 -21.70 34.52
CA CYS A 336 19.37 -21.93 33.24
C CYS A 336 20.20 -22.83 32.34
N GLU A 337 19.63 -23.95 31.91
CA GLU A 337 20.29 -24.91 31.03
C GLU A 337 20.07 -24.53 29.56
N GLN A 338 21.13 -24.06 28.90
CA GLN A 338 21.16 -23.73 27.48
C GLN A 338 19.99 -22.83 27.00
N PRO A 339 19.78 -21.64 27.60
CA PRO A 339 18.72 -20.73 27.18
C PRO A 339 18.85 -20.29 25.71
N VAL A 340 17.71 -20.02 25.10
CA VAL A 340 17.60 -19.58 23.70
C VAL A 340 17.57 -18.05 23.67
N PHE A 341 18.60 -17.45 23.09
CA PHE A 341 18.67 -16.01 22.84
C PHE A 341 18.26 -15.73 21.40
N GLY A 342 17.41 -14.75 21.20
CA GLY A 342 16.91 -14.36 19.89
C GLY A 342 17.01 -12.86 19.63
N MET A 343 17.05 -12.52 18.35
CA MET A 343 16.93 -11.15 17.85
C MET A 343 15.94 -11.08 16.69
N ILE A 344 15.25 -9.94 16.59
CA ILE A 344 14.34 -9.64 15.48
C ILE A 344 14.71 -8.25 14.96
N LEU A 345 14.99 -8.14 13.67
CA LEU A 345 15.13 -6.88 12.97
C LEU A 345 13.80 -6.53 12.31
N ARG A 346 13.38 -5.27 12.45
CA ARG A 346 12.12 -4.77 11.89
C ARG A 346 12.33 -3.52 11.07
N LEU A 347 11.53 -3.38 10.02
CA LEU A 347 11.36 -2.14 9.26
C LEU A 347 9.90 -1.68 9.47
N GLY A 348 9.69 -0.74 10.38
CA GLY A 348 8.36 -0.39 10.85
C GLY A 348 7.63 -1.57 11.49
N SER A 349 6.44 -1.91 10.99
CA SER A 349 5.68 -3.05 11.52
C SER A 349 6.19 -4.41 11.02
N HIS A 350 6.96 -4.43 9.93
CA HIS A 350 7.39 -5.66 9.27
C HIS A 350 8.63 -6.27 9.92
N VAL A 351 8.61 -7.58 10.15
CA VAL A 351 9.81 -8.35 10.51
C VAL A 351 10.60 -8.58 9.23
N VAL A 352 11.84 -8.09 9.18
CA VAL A 352 12.73 -8.29 8.02
C VAL A 352 13.69 -9.46 8.24
N TYR A 353 14.06 -9.73 9.48
CA TYR A 353 14.91 -10.85 9.84
C TYR A 353 14.64 -11.26 11.29
N SER A 354 14.61 -12.56 11.56
CA SER A 354 14.55 -13.07 12.93
C SER A 354 15.39 -14.33 13.03
N THR A 355 16.09 -14.47 14.15
CA THR A 355 16.91 -15.65 14.40
C THR A 355 17.09 -15.88 15.89
N ASN A 356 17.64 -17.03 16.23
CA ASN A 356 18.12 -17.33 17.56
C ASN A 356 19.32 -18.28 17.48
N ASN A 357 20.03 -18.42 18.59
CA ASN A 357 21.21 -19.28 18.68
C ASN A 357 20.91 -20.76 18.33
N GLY A 358 19.69 -21.24 18.57
CA GLY A 358 19.25 -22.59 18.17
C GLY A 358 19.12 -22.78 16.66
N ILE A 359 18.48 -21.83 15.96
CA ILE A 359 18.35 -21.81 14.49
C ILE A 359 19.74 -21.67 13.84
N LEU A 360 20.64 -20.89 14.44
CA LEU A 360 22.03 -20.74 14.00
C LEU A 360 22.91 -21.96 14.32
N GLY A 361 22.37 -23.04 14.91
CA GLY A 361 23.12 -24.25 15.23
C GLY A 361 24.21 -24.06 16.28
N THR A 362 24.14 -22.99 17.08
CA THR A 362 25.15 -22.62 18.09
C THR A 362 24.47 -22.56 19.47
N PRO A 363 24.18 -23.72 20.09
CA PRO A 363 23.50 -23.74 21.39
C PRO A 363 24.32 -22.99 22.44
N SER A 364 23.64 -22.31 23.36
CA SER A 364 24.30 -21.64 24.48
C SER A 364 24.77 -22.66 25.52
N ARG A 365 25.52 -22.18 26.51
CA ARG A 365 25.94 -22.97 27.68
C ARG A 365 24.90 -22.91 28.79
N THR A 366 25.09 -23.71 29.84
CA THR A 366 24.40 -23.51 31.11
C THR A 366 24.93 -22.27 31.80
N PHE A 367 24.02 -21.48 32.38
CA PHE A 367 24.34 -20.30 33.18
C PHE A 367 23.98 -20.56 34.63
N ALA A 368 24.85 -20.19 35.55
CA ALA A 368 24.61 -20.31 36.99
C ALA A 368 23.86 -19.08 37.53
N ALA A 369 23.15 -19.24 38.65
CA ALA A 369 22.54 -18.12 39.36
C ALA A 369 23.59 -17.05 39.74
N SER A 370 23.19 -15.79 39.64
CA SER A 370 24.01 -14.57 39.83
C SER A 370 25.15 -14.39 38.81
N GLU A 371 25.17 -15.15 37.73
CA GLU A 371 26.15 -14.98 36.67
C GLU A 371 25.83 -13.75 35.81
N ARG A 372 26.87 -13.01 35.42
CA ARG A 372 26.81 -11.97 34.39
C ARG A 372 27.55 -12.45 33.15
N ALA A 373 26.89 -12.41 32.00
CA ALA A 373 27.44 -12.95 30.76
C ALA A 373 27.15 -12.05 29.57
N GLU A 374 27.94 -12.24 28.51
CA GLU A 374 27.78 -11.52 27.25
C GLU A 374 27.29 -12.46 26.15
N VAL A 375 26.37 -11.95 25.33
CA VAL A 375 25.79 -12.63 24.18
C VAL A 375 25.94 -11.73 22.96
N CYS A 376 26.43 -12.28 21.85
CA CYS A 376 26.68 -11.52 20.63
C CYS A 376 25.99 -12.14 19.42
N PHE A 377 25.37 -11.32 18.59
CA PHE A 377 24.93 -11.67 17.23
C PHE A 377 25.71 -10.83 16.23
N ALA A 378 26.49 -11.48 15.37
CA ALA A 378 27.25 -10.80 14.32
C ALA A 378 26.66 -11.11 12.94
N PHE A 379 26.33 -10.09 12.17
CA PHE A 379 25.67 -10.23 10.88
C PHE A 379 26.20 -9.25 9.84
N THR A 380 26.03 -9.60 8.57
CA THR A 380 26.29 -8.69 7.45
C THR A 380 25.04 -7.88 7.20
N VAL A 381 25.19 -6.56 7.05
CA VAL A 381 24.10 -5.63 6.82
C VAL A 381 23.67 -5.70 5.35
N GLY A 382 23.06 -6.82 4.95
CA GLY A 382 22.47 -7.01 3.62
C GLY A 382 21.06 -6.42 3.54
N LEU A 383 20.86 -5.20 4.03
CA LEU A 383 19.55 -4.56 4.15
C LEU A 383 19.47 -3.37 3.20
N ALA A 384 18.26 -3.05 2.74
CA ALA A 384 18.01 -1.84 1.96
C ALA A 384 18.21 -0.57 2.81
N ASN A 385 18.27 0.60 2.17
CA ASN A 385 18.35 1.87 2.90
C ASN A 385 17.11 2.07 3.78
N GLY A 386 17.30 2.37 5.06
CA GLY A 386 16.19 2.49 5.99
C GLY A 386 16.57 2.58 7.46
N HIS A 387 15.56 2.78 8.31
CA HIS A 387 15.68 2.76 9.76
C HIS A 387 15.08 1.46 10.29
N TYR A 388 15.86 0.75 11.11
CA TYR A 388 15.54 -0.59 11.57
C TYR A 388 15.51 -0.62 13.09
N SER A 389 14.51 -1.27 13.67
CA SER A 389 14.47 -1.55 15.11
C SER A 389 14.87 -2.99 15.40
N VAL A 390 15.47 -3.19 16.57
CA VAL A 390 15.93 -4.48 17.07
C VAL A 390 15.11 -4.86 18.29
N ASN A 391 14.45 -6.02 18.24
CA ASN A 391 13.91 -6.66 19.43
C ASN A 391 14.87 -7.76 19.89
N VAL A 392 14.93 -7.99 21.19
CA VAL A 392 15.73 -9.07 21.78
C VAL A 392 14.87 -9.89 22.73
N GLY A 393 15.16 -11.18 22.81
CA GLY A 393 14.44 -12.09 23.70
C GLY A 393 15.32 -13.22 24.20
N VAL A 394 15.04 -13.70 25.40
CA VAL A 394 15.62 -14.91 25.96
C VAL A 394 14.53 -15.78 26.57
N ALA A 395 14.58 -17.07 26.26
CA ALA A 395 13.63 -18.06 26.73
C ALA A 395 14.32 -19.38 27.09
N ASP A 396 13.68 -20.18 27.93
CA ASP A 396 14.12 -21.55 28.19
C ASP A 396 14.03 -22.41 26.93
N ARG A 397 15.04 -23.27 26.71
CA ARG A 397 15.04 -24.23 25.59
C ARG A 397 13.92 -25.25 25.72
N VAL A 398 13.61 -25.66 26.94
CA VAL A 398 12.60 -26.68 27.26
C VAL A 398 11.41 -25.98 27.89
N GLY A 399 10.24 -26.06 27.25
CA GLY A 399 8.99 -25.45 27.73
C GLY A 399 8.73 -24.03 27.21
N GLY A 400 9.74 -23.32 26.70
CA GLY A 400 9.56 -22.04 26.01
C GLY A 400 9.18 -20.85 26.90
N THR A 401 9.41 -20.96 28.22
CA THR A 401 9.21 -19.85 29.15
C THR A 401 10.07 -18.67 28.76
N ILE A 402 9.46 -17.49 28.58
CA ILE A 402 10.17 -16.25 28.26
C ILE A 402 10.72 -15.65 29.55
N HIS A 403 12.04 -15.49 29.63
CA HIS A 403 12.68 -14.88 30.79
C HIS A 403 12.76 -13.37 30.68
N ASP A 404 13.05 -12.87 29.48
CA ASP A 404 13.07 -11.44 29.21
C ASP A 404 12.91 -11.22 27.72
N TRP A 405 11.98 -10.34 27.36
CA TRP A 405 11.70 -9.93 26.01
C TRP A 405 11.62 -8.41 26.01
N ILE A 406 12.33 -7.76 25.09
CA ILE A 406 12.33 -6.31 24.95
C ILE A 406 12.01 -5.95 23.50
N ASN A 407 10.89 -5.25 23.31
CA ASN A 407 10.55 -4.63 22.03
C ASN A 407 11.32 -3.33 21.86
N ASP A 408 11.76 -3.05 20.63
CA ASP A 408 12.44 -1.81 20.26
C ASP A 408 13.64 -1.49 21.19
N PHE A 409 14.43 -2.53 21.49
CA PHE A 409 15.60 -2.47 22.36
C PHE A 409 16.63 -1.44 21.88
N THR A 410 16.87 -1.39 20.57
CA THR A 410 17.69 -0.36 19.94
C THR A 410 17.30 -0.18 18.48
N ASP A 411 17.84 0.84 17.84
CA ASP A 411 17.60 1.16 16.45
C ASP A 411 18.90 1.53 15.70
N PHE A 412 18.90 1.31 14.39
CA PHE A 412 20.01 1.69 13.52
C PHE A 412 19.54 2.08 12.12
N ILE A 413 20.37 2.85 11.42
CA ILE A 413 20.17 3.29 10.05
C ILE A 413 21.08 2.50 9.12
N VAL A 414 20.55 2.08 7.99
CA VAL A 414 21.32 1.52 6.87
C VAL A 414 21.38 2.55 5.74
N ASP A 415 22.59 2.86 5.31
CA ASP A 415 22.91 3.77 4.21
C ASP A 415 23.70 3.02 3.10
N ASP A 416 23.85 3.64 1.92
CA ASP A 416 24.65 3.17 0.79
C ASP A 416 24.20 1.82 0.15
N SER A 417 22.93 1.41 0.31
CA SER A 417 22.38 0.25 -0.40
C SER A 417 22.11 0.53 -1.88
N HIS A 418 22.41 -0.47 -2.73
CA HIS A 418 22.07 -0.49 -4.17
C HIS A 418 20.67 -1.04 -4.46
N CYS A 419 19.93 -1.45 -3.43
CA CYS A 419 18.57 -1.96 -3.57
C CYS A 419 17.59 -0.80 -3.83
N LEU A 420 16.99 -0.76 -5.02
CA LEU A 420 15.98 0.24 -5.40
C LEU A 420 14.59 -0.13 -4.85
N GLU A 421 14.23 -1.42 -4.90
CA GLU A 421 12.97 -1.96 -4.42
C GLU A 421 13.22 -3.28 -3.67
N GLY A 422 12.62 -3.41 -2.47
CA GLY A 422 12.77 -4.58 -1.60
C GLY A 422 13.25 -4.20 -0.20
N VAL A 423 13.61 -5.21 0.59
CA VAL A 423 14.10 -5.05 1.98
C VAL A 423 15.54 -5.50 2.19
N THR A 424 16.15 -6.11 1.17
CA THR A 424 17.46 -6.76 1.24
C THR A 424 18.35 -6.23 0.14
N ASP A 425 19.59 -5.92 0.49
CA ASP A 425 20.67 -5.71 -0.48
C ASP A 425 21.40 -7.03 -0.67
N LEU A 426 21.29 -7.58 -1.88
CA LEU A 426 21.87 -8.88 -2.24
C LEU A 426 23.31 -8.78 -2.76
N ASP A 427 23.90 -7.58 -2.77
CA ASP A 427 25.26 -7.34 -3.28
C ASP A 427 25.42 -7.83 -4.74
N ALA A 428 24.47 -7.46 -5.59
CA ALA A 428 24.41 -7.93 -6.98
C ALA A 428 25.55 -7.32 -7.83
N GLU A 429 26.35 -8.20 -8.46
CA GLU A 429 27.35 -7.79 -9.46
C GLU A 429 26.78 -7.85 -10.89
N PHE A 430 26.94 -6.76 -11.66
CA PHE A 430 26.62 -6.75 -13.08
C PHE A 430 27.88 -6.95 -13.95
N ARG A 431 27.86 -7.97 -14.82
CA ARG A 431 28.90 -8.21 -15.83
C ARG A 431 28.28 -8.43 -17.20
N CYS A 432 28.82 -7.76 -18.22
CA CYS A 432 28.44 -7.97 -19.62
C CYS A 432 29.67 -8.43 -20.40
N VAL A 433 29.65 -9.68 -20.87
CA VAL A 433 30.72 -10.27 -21.68
C VAL A 433 30.17 -10.72 -23.04
N PRO A 434 30.97 -10.65 -24.12
CA PRO A 434 30.54 -11.18 -25.42
C PRO A 434 30.20 -12.66 -25.31
N SER A 435 29.04 -13.07 -25.84
CA SER A 435 28.69 -14.49 -25.93
C SER A 435 29.48 -15.13 -27.08
N VAL A 436 30.28 -16.13 -26.77
CA VAL A 436 30.83 -17.05 -27.76
C VAL A 436 29.76 -18.11 -28.03
N ALA A 437 29.50 -18.45 -29.29
CA ALA A 437 28.52 -19.47 -29.66
C ALA A 437 28.87 -20.80 -28.97
N VAL A 438 28.07 -21.18 -27.98
CA VAL A 438 28.18 -22.48 -27.31
C VAL A 438 27.45 -23.48 -28.20
N GLU A 439 28.16 -24.50 -28.70
CA GLU A 439 27.50 -25.62 -29.37
C GLU A 439 26.55 -26.31 -28.38
N PRO A 440 25.32 -26.66 -28.80
CA PRO A 440 24.30 -27.20 -27.90
C PRO A 440 24.60 -28.66 -27.60
N SER A 441 25.52 -28.92 -26.68
CA SER A 441 25.61 -30.22 -26.02
C SER A 441 25.54 -30.02 -24.50
N ASP A 442 24.52 -30.62 -23.92
CA ASP A 442 24.27 -30.83 -22.48
C ASP A 442 23.76 -29.61 -21.69
N ALA A 443 22.56 -29.13 -22.04
CA ALA A 443 21.88 -28.03 -21.35
C ALA A 443 20.44 -28.40 -20.95
N ASP A 444 20.29 -29.39 -20.06
CA ASP A 444 18.99 -29.75 -19.46
C ASP A 444 18.46 -28.72 -18.44
N ASP A 445 19.30 -27.76 -18.00
CA ASP A 445 18.95 -26.73 -17.00
C ASP A 445 18.78 -25.30 -17.57
N VAL A 446 18.74 -25.13 -18.90
CA VAL A 446 18.57 -23.79 -19.49
C VAL A 446 17.09 -23.40 -19.50
N VAL A 447 16.73 -22.47 -18.62
CA VAL A 447 15.41 -21.81 -18.64
C VAL A 447 15.29 -20.95 -19.90
N SER A 448 14.66 -21.50 -20.94
CA SER A 448 14.35 -20.74 -22.14
C SER A 448 13.37 -19.61 -21.86
N ILE A 449 13.72 -18.39 -22.28
CA ILE A 449 12.84 -17.23 -22.19
C ILE A 449 11.71 -17.44 -23.21
N ARG A 450 10.53 -17.88 -22.73
CA ARG A 450 9.33 -17.98 -23.57
C ARG A 450 8.85 -16.58 -23.93
N THR A 451 9.14 -16.14 -25.15
CA THR A 451 8.46 -15.00 -25.74
C THR A 451 7.03 -15.42 -26.10
N ARG A 452 6.02 -14.72 -25.54
CA ARG A 452 4.64 -14.94 -25.98
C ARG A 452 4.56 -14.53 -27.46
N PRO A 453 3.99 -15.37 -28.35
CA PRO A 453 3.72 -14.94 -29.71
C PRO A 453 2.76 -13.74 -29.67
N SER A 454 3.09 -12.74 -30.48
CA SER A 454 2.44 -11.44 -30.61
C SER A 454 0.98 -11.52 -31.04
#